data_AF-A0A8B6LW48-F1
#
_entry.id   AF-A0A8B6LW48-F1
#
_cell.length_a   1.000
_cell.length_b   1.000
_cell.length_c   1.000
_cell.angle_alpha   90.00
_cell.angle_beta   90.00
_cell.angle_gamma   90.00
#
_symmetry.space_group_name_H-M   'P 1'
#
loop_
_entity.id
_entity.type
_entity.pdbx_description
1 polymer ?
#
loop_
_entity_poly.entity_id
_entity_poly.type
_entity_poly.pdbx_seq_one_letter_code
_entity_poly.pdbx_strand_id
1 'polypeptide(L)'
;MLTANAIPLCVPRWDERAALKEGAEYSRELGFHVPAEAYLDNVWNWLPLRWKYPDKPALLPEMLPSSSWEQNLRTALTPAKWDALRRHCYAAAGNRCEICGEAGRVECHEKWAFDDLMCVQSLGGLISLCGICHKAHHLGFARRLGVYGQVLEKMMDVNSWSHAQLGQAMEQAEKLAQERDRYYWHVDLSWLETGRYNLIYQLDGKR
;
A
#
# COMPACT_ATOMS: atom_id res chain seq x y z
N MET A 1 12.73 3.98 -15.52
CA MET A 1 12.16 2.88 -16.33
C MET A 1 12.69 1.59 -15.72
N LEU A 2 11.80 0.75 -15.17
CA LEU A 2 12.19 -0.60 -14.75
C LEU A 2 12.67 -1.33 -16.01
N THR A 3 13.88 -1.86 -15.97
CA THR A 3 14.44 -2.65 -17.08
C THR A 3 13.49 -3.81 -17.35
N ALA A 4 13.02 -3.96 -18.59
CA ALA A 4 11.99 -4.92 -19.00
C ALA A 4 12.28 -6.39 -18.62
N ASN A 5 13.49 -6.71 -18.16
CA ASN A 5 13.96 -8.05 -17.84
C ASN A 5 14.07 -8.34 -16.33
N ALA A 6 13.70 -7.41 -15.43
CA ALA A 6 13.81 -7.63 -13.99
C ALA A 6 12.60 -7.12 -13.20
N ILE A 7 12.06 -7.98 -12.33
CA ILE A 7 10.98 -7.67 -11.40
C ILE A 7 11.60 -7.32 -10.04
N PRO A 8 11.36 -6.12 -9.50
CA PRO A 8 11.87 -5.74 -8.18
C PRO A 8 11.16 -6.51 -7.05
N LEU A 9 11.90 -6.80 -5.98
CA LEU A 9 11.39 -7.49 -4.80
C LEU A 9 11.43 -6.58 -3.55
N CYS A 10 10.34 -6.59 -2.79
CA CYS A 10 10.19 -5.99 -1.47
C CYS A 10 10.78 -6.91 -0.38
N VAL A 11 12.10 -7.09 -0.40
CA VAL A 11 12.80 -7.96 0.57
C VAL A 11 13.17 -7.18 1.83
N PRO A 12 12.62 -7.53 3.02
CA PRO A 12 13.09 -6.96 4.28
C PRO A 12 14.53 -7.34 4.57
N ARG A 13 15.24 -6.50 5.33
CA ARG A 13 16.64 -6.75 5.74
C ARG A 13 16.83 -8.10 6.44
N TRP A 14 15.85 -8.54 7.21
CA TRP A 14 15.91 -9.82 7.93
C TRP A 14 15.63 -11.04 7.05
N ASP A 15 15.12 -10.85 5.83
CA ASP A 15 14.81 -11.92 4.87
C ASP A 15 15.84 -12.02 3.73
N GLU A 16 16.84 -11.13 3.66
CA GLU A 16 17.80 -11.07 2.55
C GLU A 16 18.44 -12.43 2.21
N ARG A 17 18.86 -13.19 3.24
CA ARG A 17 19.45 -14.52 3.05
C ARG A 17 18.44 -15.54 2.52
N ALA A 18 17.19 -15.47 2.99
CA ALA A 18 16.14 -16.35 2.53
C ALA A 18 15.79 -16.03 1.07
N ALA A 19 15.64 -14.75 0.72
CA ALA A 19 15.38 -14.32 -0.64
C ALA A 19 16.45 -14.80 -1.62
N LEU A 20 17.74 -14.65 -1.30
CA LEU A 20 18.84 -15.15 -2.15
C LEU A 20 18.78 -16.67 -2.33
N LYS A 21 18.43 -17.42 -1.28
CA LYS A 21 18.29 -18.89 -1.34
C LYS A 21 17.12 -19.32 -2.23
N GLU A 22 16.04 -18.54 -2.22
CA GLU A 22 14.84 -18.77 -3.04
C GLU A 22 14.98 -18.23 -4.48
N GLY A 23 16.18 -17.76 -4.88
CA GLY A 23 16.48 -17.36 -6.25
C GLY A 23 16.34 -15.86 -6.55
N ALA A 24 16.19 -15.01 -5.53
CA ALA A 24 16.35 -13.57 -5.72
C ALA A 24 17.81 -13.24 -6.07
N GLU A 25 17.98 -12.25 -6.93
CA GLU A 25 19.26 -11.63 -7.24
C GLU A 25 19.36 -10.27 -6.56
N TYR A 26 20.59 -9.78 -6.34
CA TYR A 26 20.83 -8.45 -5.81
C TYR A 26 21.87 -7.71 -6.66
N SER A 27 21.52 -6.50 -7.08
CA SER A 27 22.48 -5.55 -7.66
C SER A 27 22.35 -4.19 -6.98
N ARG A 28 23.42 -3.38 -7.00
CA ARG A 28 23.38 -2.02 -6.41
C ARG A 28 22.38 -1.10 -7.11
N GLU A 29 22.17 -1.32 -8.41
CA GLU A 29 21.28 -0.50 -9.23
C GLU A 29 19.80 -0.88 -9.04
N LEU A 30 19.50 -2.18 -9.05
CA LEU A 30 18.13 -2.67 -9.03
C LEU A 30 17.66 -3.06 -7.62
N GLY A 31 18.57 -3.23 -6.66
CA GLY A 31 18.31 -3.87 -5.37
C GLY A 31 17.98 -5.36 -5.53
N PHE A 32 17.16 -5.90 -4.63
CA PHE A 32 16.63 -7.26 -4.79
C PHE A 32 15.65 -7.33 -5.96
N HIS A 33 15.86 -8.30 -6.84
CA HIS A 33 15.06 -8.50 -8.04
C HIS A 33 15.07 -9.99 -8.47
N VAL A 34 14.23 -10.33 -9.43
CA VAL A 34 14.24 -11.62 -10.13
C VAL A 34 14.09 -11.38 -11.63
N PRO A 35 14.67 -12.21 -12.51
CA PRO A 35 14.39 -12.11 -13.95
C PRO A 35 12.89 -12.24 -14.24
N ALA A 36 12.37 -11.46 -15.20
CA ALA A 36 10.93 -11.42 -15.49
C ALA A 36 10.36 -12.77 -15.96
N GLU A 37 11.20 -13.59 -16.58
CA GLU A 37 10.91 -14.94 -17.08
C GLU A 37 10.93 -16.03 -16.01
N ALA A 38 11.48 -15.77 -14.82
CA ALA A 38 11.74 -16.77 -13.76
C ALA A 38 10.72 -16.72 -12.61
N TYR A 39 9.56 -16.13 -12.87
CA TYR A 39 8.66 -15.64 -11.85
C TYR A 39 7.51 -16.63 -11.64
N LEU A 40 7.40 -17.32 -10.48
CA LEU A 40 6.33 -17.02 -9.51
C LEU A 40 6.45 -17.79 -8.17
N ASP A 41 7.03 -19.00 -8.12
CA ASP A 41 6.82 -19.87 -6.94
C ASP A 41 7.72 -19.54 -5.74
N ASN A 42 9.04 -19.38 -5.94
CA ASN A 42 9.97 -19.32 -4.80
C ASN A 42 10.07 -17.93 -4.15
N VAL A 43 9.81 -16.86 -4.90
CA VAL A 43 9.94 -15.47 -4.41
C VAL A 43 8.60 -14.81 -4.06
N TRP A 44 7.50 -15.57 -4.07
CA TRP A 44 6.11 -15.12 -3.86
C TRP A 44 5.91 -14.11 -2.70
N ASN A 45 6.66 -14.32 -1.62
CA ASN A 45 6.52 -13.54 -0.39
C ASN A 45 6.96 -12.08 -0.54
N TRP A 46 7.94 -11.80 -1.41
CA TRP A 46 8.56 -10.48 -1.53
C TRP A 46 8.05 -9.69 -2.72
N LEU A 47 6.99 -10.14 -3.38
CA LEU A 47 6.56 -9.48 -4.61
C LEU A 47 5.64 -8.31 -4.38
N PRO A 48 5.85 -7.21 -5.13
CA PRO A 48 4.88 -6.15 -5.19
C PRO A 48 3.56 -6.66 -5.78
N LEU A 49 2.45 -6.10 -5.32
CA LEU A 49 1.09 -6.57 -5.61
C LEU A 49 0.80 -6.71 -7.11
N ARG A 50 1.34 -5.81 -7.96
CA ARG A 50 1.13 -5.87 -9.41
C ARG A 50 1.65 -7.15 -10.07
N TRP A 51 2.69 -7.74 -9.51
CA TRP A 51 3.22 -9.02 -9.99
C TRP A 51 2.73 -10.16 -9.14
N LYS A 52 2.44 -9.95 -7.86
CA LYS A 52 1.92 -10.99 -6.98
C LYS A 52 0.56 -11.46 -7.45
N TYR A 53 -0.33 -10.56 -7.85
CA TYR A 53 -1.66 -10.94 -8.33
C TYR A 53 -1.90 -10.36 -9.72
N PRO A 54 -1.28 -10.93 -10.78
CA PRO A 54 -1.30 -10.33 -12.12
C PRO A 54 -2.71 -10.22 -12.72
N ASP A 55 -3.62 -11.11 -12.30
CA ASP A 55 -5.02 -11.11 -12.74
C ASP A 55 -5.91 -10.15 -11.92
N LYS A 56 -5.34 -9.41 -10.96
CA LYS A 56 -6.07 -8.49 -10.08
C LYS A 56 -5.48 -7.08 -10.16
N PRO A 57 -6.31 -6.03 -10.19
CA PRO A 57 -5.83 -4.66 -10.04
C PRO A 57 -5.07 -4.48 -8.73
N ALA A 58 -3.88 -3.90 -8.79
CA ALA A 58 -3.01 -3.68 -7.64
C ALA A 58 -3.08 -2.25 -7.09
N LEU A 59 -3.42 -1.26 -7.92
CA LEU A 59 -3.59 0.15 -7.53
C LEU A 59 -5.00 0.63 -7.87
N LEU A 60 -5.92 0.52 -6.92
CA LEU A 60 -7.30 0.96 -7.08
C LEU A 60 -7.47 2.42 -6.63
N PRO A 61 -8.36 3.19 -7.29
CA PRO A 61 -8.76 4.49 -6.76
C PRO A 61 -9.52 4.28 -5.45
N GLU A 62 -9.01 4.84 -4.36
CA GLU A 62 -9.71 4.83 -3.08
C GLU A 62 -10.30 6.21 -2.80
N MET A 63 -11.59 6.22 -2.47
CA MET A 63 -12.32 7.40 -2.03
C MET A 63 -12.98 7.06 -0.71
N LEU A 64 -12.42 7.59 0.38
CA LEU A 64 -12.99 7.43 1.71
C LEU A 64 -14.23 8.32 1.84
N PRO A 65 -15.27 7.88 2.58
CA PRO A 65 -16.35 8.76 2.95
C PRO A 65 -15.80 9.95 3.74
N SER A 66 -16.35 11.12 3.50
CA SER A 66 -16.00 12.40 4.12
C SER A 66 -16.00 12.35 5.65
N SER A 67 -16.90 11.56 6.25
CA SER A 67 -16.97 11.35 7.70
C SER A 67 -15.75 10.61 8.28
N SER A 68 -14.98 9.93 7.45
CA SER A 68 -13.76 9.20 7.83
C SER A 68 -12.48 9.95 7.50
N TRP A 69 -12.57 11.14 6.89
CA TRP A 69 -11.39 11.95 6.62
C TRP A 69 -10.72 12.36 7.94
N GLU A 70 -9.38 12.43 7.92
CA GLU A 70 -8.54 12.78 9.06
C GLU A 70 -8.54 11.79 10.26
N GLN A 71 -9.35 10.73 10.20
CA GLN A 71 -9.28 9.60 11.12
C GLN A 71 -8.16 8.65 10.68
N ASN A 72 -6.94 8.91 11.14
CA ASN A 72 -5.74 8.16 10.76
C ASN A 72 -4.84 7.86 11.98
N LEU A 73 -3.84 7.01 11.79
CA LEU A 73 -2.97 6.59 12.89
C LEU A 73 -2.08 7.71 13.40
N ARG A 74 -1.74 8.69 12.56
CA ARG A 74 -0.94 9.84 12.98
C ARG A 74 -1.67 10.69 14.02
N THR A 75 -2.99 10.79 13.96
CA THR A 75 -3.80 11.51 14.96
C THR A 75 -4.18 10.61 16.14
N ALA A 76 -4.28 9.29 15.94
CA ALA A 76 -4.63 8.33 16.99
C ALA A 76 -3.45 7.95 17.91
N LEU A 77 -2.20 8.06 17.44
CA LEU A 77 -0.99 7.64 18.16
C LEU A 77 -0.09 8.81 18.54
N THR A 78 0.79 8.58 19.54
CA THR A 78 1.87 9.54 19.81
C THR A 78 2.84 9.59 18.62
N PRO A 79 3.52 10.74 18.37
CA PRO A 79 4.48 10.85 17.28
C PRO A 79 5.56 9.77 17.29
N ALA A 80 6.05 9.38 18.48
CA ALA A 80 7.05 8.33 18.62
C ALA A 80 6.53 6.94 18.23
N LYS A 81 5.30 6.58 18.65
CA LYS A 81 4.66 5.31 18.28
C LYS A 81 4.39 5.24 16.78
N TRP A 82 3.85 6.32 16.21
CA TRP A 82 3.63 6.41 14.77
C TRP A 82 4.95 6.32 13.98
N ASP A 83 6.01 6.99 14.45
CA ASP A 83 7.32 6.96 13.81
C ASP A 83 7.95 5.56 13.83
N ALA A 84 7.79 4.82 14.93
CA ALA A 84 8.24 3.43 15.01
C ALA A 84 7.49 2.52 14.02
N LEU A 85 6.16 2.62 13.96
CA LEU A 85 5.31 1.84 13.06
C LEU A 85 5.64 2.08 11.59
N ARG A 86 5.66 3.35 11.16
CA ARG A 86 5.92 3.69 9.75
C ARG A 86 7.31 3.25 9.32
N ARG A 87 8.33 3.38 10.17
CA ARG A 87 9.70 2.90 9.87
C ARG A 87 9.77 1.39 9.77
N HIS A 88 9.04 0.66 10.62
CA HIS A 88 8.92 -0.79 10.47
C HIS A 88 8.29 -1.16 9.14
N CYS A 89 7.18 -0.50 8.77
CA CYS A 89 6.50 -0.73 7.50
C CYS A 89 7.45 -0.56 6.31
N TYR A 90 8.27 0.50 6.29
CA TYR A 90 9.28 0.69 5.23
C TYR A 90 10.32 -0.42 5.23
N ALA A 91 10.84 -0.80 6.40
CA ALA A 91 11.86 -1.84 6.52
C ALA A 91 11.32 -3.22 6.10
N ALA A 92 10.08 -3.54 6.45
CA ALA A 92 9.38 -4.76 6.07
C ALA A 92 9.18 -4.86 4.54
N ALA A 93 9.09 -3.73 3.85
CA ALA A 93 8.96 -3.66 2.40
C ALA A 93 10.31 -3.52 1.65
N GLY A 94 11.44 -3.64 2.34
CA GLY A 94 12.76 -3.38 1.73
C GLY A 94 12.94 -1.94 1.23
N ASN A 95 12.24 -0.97 1.84
CA ASN A 95 12.14 0.43 1.42
C ASN A 95 11.65 0.60 -0.03
N ARG A 96 10.67 -0.21 -0.44
CA ARG A 96 10.03 -0.14 -1.75
C ARG A 96 8.52 0.03 -1.63
N CYS A 97 7.93 0.46 -2.73
CA CYS A 97 6.49 0.40 -2.92
C CYS A 97 6.04 -1.06 -3.02
N GLU A 98 5.21 -1.52 -2.10
CA GLU A 98 4.63 -2.86 -2.12
C GLU A 98 3.57 -3.03 -3.21
N ILE A 99 3.13 -1.96 -3.88
CA ILE A 99 2.23 -2.05 -5.04
C ILE A 99 3.02 -2.23 -6.34
N CYS A 100 3.93 -1.30 -6.63
CA CYS A 100 4.59 -1.20 -7.93
C CYS A 100 6.08 -1.53 -7.94
N GLY A 101 6.69 -1.79 -6.78
CA GLY A 101 8.11 -2.16 -6.63
C GLY A 101 9.12 -1.02 -6.76
N GLU A 102 8.65 0.20 -7.02
CA GLU A 102 9.48 1.40 -7.13
C GLU A 102 10.28 1.65 -5.84
N ALA A 103 11.59 1.87 -6.00
CA ALA A 103 12.49 2.21 -4.90
C ALA A 103 12.48 3.72 -4.61
N GLY A 104 13.01 4.09 -3.45
CA GLY A 104 13.26 5.47 -3.08
C GLY A 104 12.45 5.88 -1.86
N ARG A 105 11.99 7.13 -1.84
CA ARG A 105 11.21 7.64 -0.71
C ARG A 105 9.81 7.01 -0.71
N VAL A 106 9.55 6.23 0.33
CA VAL A 106 8.25 5.60 0.59
C VAL A 106 7.48 6.31 1.69
N GLU A 107 6.16 6.16 1.66
CA GLU A 107 5.18 6.66 2.61
C GLU A 107 4.41 5.46 3.19
N CYS A 108 3.95 5.58 4.44
CA CYS A 108 3.22 4.49 5.10
C CYS A 108 1.76 4.81 4.97
N HIS A 109 0.97 3.86 4.46
CA HIS A 109 -0.45 4.00 4.26
C HIS A 109 -1.21 2.95 5.06
N GLU A 110 -2.29 3.35 5.70
CA GLU A 110 -3.23 2.45 6.37
C GLU A 110 -4.05 1.67 5.35
N LYS A 111 -4.12 0.35 5.51
CA LYS A 111 -5.05 -0.51 4.78
C LYS A 111 -6.36 -0.57 5.55
N TRP A 112 -7.43 -0.06 4.96
CA TRP A 112 -8.76 -0.08 5.57
C TRP A 112 -9.63 -1.21 5.02
N ALA A 113 -10.41 -1.83 5.90
CA ALA A 113 -11.53 -2.68 5.56
C ALA A 113 -12.83 -2.00 6.01
N PHE A 114 -13.92 -2.24 5.28
CA PHE A 114 -15.22 -1.64 5.56
C PHE A 114 -16.26 -2.74 5.69
N ASP A 115 -17.00 -2.72 6.80
CA ASP A 115 -18.25 -3.45 6.98
C ASP A 115 -19.40 -2.46 6.78
N ASP A 116 -19.96 -2.46 5.58
CA ASP A 116 -21.07 -1.56 5.19
C ASP A 116 -22.39 -1.88 5.92
N LEU A 117 -22.56 -3.10 6.46
CA LEU A 117 -23.75 -3.46 7.23
C LEU A 117 -23.68 -2.90 8.65
N MET A 118 -22.51 -3.00 9.28
CA MET A 118 -22.28 -2.54 10.65
C MET A 118 -21.77 -1.09 10.72
N CYS A 119 -21.46 -0.47 9.57
CA CYS A 119 -20.82 0.84 9.46
C CYS A 119 -19.50 0.91 10.25
N VAL A 120 -18.65 -0.11 10.09
CA VAL A 120 -17.33 -0.20 10.76
C VAL A 120 -16.20 -0.09 9.73
N GLN A 121 -15.28 0.84 9.97
CA GLN A 121 -14.01 0.96 9.26
C GLN A 121 -12.90 0.39 10.12
N SER A 122 -12.40 -0.79 9.78
CA SER A 122 -11.35 -1.48 10.54
C SER A 122 -9.98 -1.31 9.90
N LEU A 123 -8.96 -1.02 10.69
CA LEU A 123 -7.58 -1.08 10.25
C LEU A 123 -7.21 -2.55 9.96
N GLY A 124 -6.88 -2.87 8.71
CA GLY A 124 -6.42 -4.19 8.29
C GLY A 124 -4.90 -4.35 8.27
N GLY A 125 -4.17 -3.22 8.32
CA GLY A 125 -2.72 -3.19 8.45
C GLY A 125 -2.08 -1.96 7.82
N LEU A 126 -0.78 -2.05 7.56
CA LEU A 126 0.02 -0.99 6.95
C LEU A 126 0.62 -1.46 5.62
N ILE A 127 0.87 -0.53 4.72
CA ILE A 127 1.55 -0.78 3.45
C ILE A 127 2.51 0.37 3.10
N SER A 128 3.70 0.02 2.64
CA SER A 128 4.74 0.95 2.16
C SER A 128 4.50 1.28 0.69
N LEU A 129 4.31 2.55 0.37
CA LEU A 129 3.95 3.02 -0.97
C LEU A 129 4.92 4.10 -1.47
N CYS A 130 5.21 4.13 -2.78
CA CYS A 130 5.83 5.32 -3.36
C CYS A 130 4.83 6.49 -3.35
N GLY A 131 5.34 7.72 -3.43
CA GLY A 131 4.50 8.93 -3.34
C GLY A 131 3.31 8.94 -4.31
N ILE A 132 3.50 8.49 -5.56
CA ILE A 132 2.40 8.47 -6.56
C ILE A 132 1.37 7.40 -6.24
N CYS A 133 1.80 6.17 -5.88
CA CYS A 133 0.86 5.11 -5.46
C CYS A 133 0.11 5.52 -4.19
N HIS A 134 0.75 6.20 -3.25
CA HIS A 134 0.04 6.69 -2.08
C HIS A 134 -1.04 7.72 -2.42
N LYS A 135 -0.80 8.61 -3.41
CA LYS A 135 -1.78 9.62 -3.82
C LYS A 135 -2.98 9.04 -4.59
N ALA A 136 -2.88 7.82 -5.12
CA ALA A 136 -4.04 7.09 -5.65
C ALA A 136 -5.11 6.79 -4.59
N HIS A 137 -4.72 6.72 -3.31
CA HIS A 137 -5.65 6.58 -2.19
C HIS A 137 -6.21 7.94 -1.68
N HIS A 138 -5.72 9.05 -2.25
CA HIS A 138 -6.05 10.41 -1.83
C HIS A 138 -6.27 11.32 -3.05
N LEU A 139 -7.14 10.91 -3.98
CA LEU A 139 -7.33 11.57 -5.27
C LEU A 139 -7.74 13.04 -5.17
N GLY A 140 -8.58 13.39 -4.19
CA GLY A 140 -8.95 14.78 -3.92
C GLY A 140 -7.74 15.64 -3.55
N PHE A 141 -6.81 15.09 -2.76
CA PHE A 141 -5.55 15.76 -2.40
C PHE A 141 -4.58 15.79 -3.59
N ALA A 142 -4.51 14.73 -4.39
CA ALA A 142 -3.71 14.67 -5.61
C ALA A 142 -4.08 15.78 -6.62
N ARG A 143 -5.38 16.08 -6.76
CA ARG A 143 -5.87 17.21 -7.57
C ARG A 143 -5.35 18.55 -7.05
N ARG A 144 -5.46 18.80 -5.74
CA ARG A 144 -4.98 20.05 -5.13
C ARG A 144 -3.48 20.25 -5.29
N LEU A 145 -2.71 19.16 -5.30
CA LEU A 145 -1.26 19.18 -5.52
C LEU A 145 -0.85 19.27 -7.00
N GLY A 146 -1.79 19.22 -7.96
CA GLY A 146 -1.48 19.25 -9.38
C GLY A 146 -0.84 17.97 -9.94
N VAL A 147 -0.87 16.86 -9.20
CA VAL A 147 -0.27 15.57 -9.60
C VAL A 147 -1.29 14.53 -10.05
N TYR A 148 -2.57 14.90 -10.15
CA TYR A 148 -3.67 13.98 -10.47
C TYR A 148 -3.45 13.20 -11.78
N GLY A 149 -2.98 13.86 -12.86
CA GLY A 149 -2.68 13.18 -14.12
C GLY A 149 -1.62 12.07 -13.98
N GLN A 150 -0.54 12.34 -13.24
CA GLN A 150 0.51 11.35 -12.98
C GLN A 150 -0.01 10.15 -12.17
N VAL A 151 -0.95 10.38 -11.26
CA VAL A 151 -1.59 9.31 -10.49
C VAL A 151 -2.44 8.42 -11.39
N LEU A 152 -3.21 8.99 -12.31
CA LEU A 152 -4.01 8.24 -13.28
C LEU A 152 -3.13 7.41 -14.23
N GLU A 153 -2.05 8.01 -14.74
CA GLU A 153 -1.06 7.30 -15.56
C GLU A 153 -0.43 6.13 -14.79
N LYS A 154 -0.09 6.33 -13.50
CA LYS A 154 0.44 5.27 -12.65
C LYS A 154 -0.57 4.15 -12.43
N MET A 155 -1.85 4.45 -12.21
CA MET A 155 -2.90 3.41 -12.11
C MET A 155 -2.99 2.58 -13.38
N MET A 156 -2.94 3.24 -14.54
CA MET A 156 -2.97 2.55 -15.83
C MET A 156 -1.74 1.66 -16.04
N ASP A 157 -0.52 2.16 -15.75
CA ASP A 157 0.72 1.38 -15.85
C ASP A 157 0.73 0.17 -14.90
N VAL A 158 0.35 0.38 -13.64
CA VAL A 158 0.41 -0.66 -12.61
C VAL A 158 -0.60 -1.77 -12.88
N ASN A 159 -1.81 -1.43 -13.34
CA ASN A 159 -2.89 -2.39 -13.56
C ASN A 159 -3.01 -2.87 -15.01
N SER A 160 -2.14 -2.38 -15.91
CA SER A 160 -2.28 -2.58 -17.36
C SER A 160 -3.67 -2.19 -17.90
N TRP A 161 -4.22 -1.09 -17.37
CA TRP A 161 -5.56 -0.64 -17.71
C TRP A 161 -5.59 0.29 -18.92
N SER A 162 -6.63 0.12 -19.74
CA SER A 162 -7.08 1.14 -20.69
C SER A 162 -7.74 2.33 -19.98
N HIS A 163 -7.87 3.46 -20.68
CA HIS A 163 -8.62 4.61 -20.17
C HIS A 163 -10.07 4.27 -19.80
N ALA A 164 -10.72 3.35 -20.54
CA ALA A 164 -12.07 2.91 -20.26
C ALA A 164 -12.16 2.14 -18.92
N GLN A 165 -11.22 1.23 -18.66
CA GLN A 165 -11.14 0.50 -17.39
C GLN A 165 -10.85 1.42 -16.21
N LEU A 166 -9.93 2.38 -16.38
CA LEU A 166 -9.68 3.41 -15.37
C LEU A 166 -10.95 4.22 -15.07
N GLY A 167 -11.67 4.66 -16.12
CA GLY A 167 -12.93 5.39 -15.97
C GLY A 167 -13.98 4.60 -15.19
N GLN A 168 -14.15 3.32 -15.51
CA GLN A 168 -15.06 2.42 -14.79
C GLN A 168 -14.68 2.26 -13.32
N ALA A 169 -13.39 2.06 -13.01
CA ALA A 169 -12.92 1.93 -11.64
C ALA A 169 -13.14 3.22 -10.83
N MET A 170 -12.92 4.38 -11.45
CA MET A 170 -13.16 5.69 -10.84
C MET A 170 -14.65 5.92 -10.55
N GLU A 171 -15.54 5.59 -11.49
CA GLU A 171 -16.99 5.70 -11.32
C GLU A 171 -17.47 4.78 -10.18
N GLN A 172 -16.97 3.55 -10.11
CA GLN A 172 -17.29 2.61 -9.03
C GLN A 172 -16.82 3.13 -7.66
N ALA A 173 -15.59 3.65 -7.58
CA ALA A 173 -15.05 4.21 -6.34
C ALA A 173 -15.84 5.44 -5.87
N GLU A 174 -16.21 6.33 -6.80
CA GLU A 174 -17.02 7.51 -6.49
C GLU A 174 -18.42 7.12 -6.02
N LYS A 175 -19.08 6.18 -6.71
CA LYS A 175 -20.39 5.67 -6.30
C LYS A 175 -20.36 5.07 -4.90
N LEU A 176 -19.36 4.23 -4.62
CA LEU A 176 -19.19 3.61 -3.31
C LEU A 176 -18.96 4.67 -2.22
N ALA A 177 -18.11 5.67 -2.48
CA ALA A 177 -17.88 6.76 -1.53
C ALA A 177 -19.17 7.55 -1.24
N GLN A 178 -19.95 7.88 -2.28
CA GLN A 178 -21.25 8.57 -2.13
C GLN A 178 -22.28 7.75 -1.35
N GLU A 179 -22.27 6.42 -1.48
CA GLU A 179 -23.12 5.54 -0.68
C GLU A 179 -22.67 5.55 0.79
N ARG A 180 -21.37 5.42 1.05
CA ARG A 180 -20.79 5.43 2.40
C ARG A 180 -20.91 6.77 3.12
N ASP A 181 -20.93 7.87 2.37
CA ASP A 181 -21.12 9.24 2.90
C ASP A 181 -22.46 9.45 3.59
N ARG A 182 -23.44 8.55 3.39
CA ARG A 182 -24.76 8.62 4.02
C ARG A 182 -24.75 8.16 5.48
N TYR A 183 -23.63 7.61 5.95
CA TYR A 183 -23.52 6.97 7.25
C TYR A 183 -22.36 7.54 8.07
N TYR A 184 -22.51 7.42 9.39
CA TYR A 184 -21.41 7.63 10.31
C TYR A 184 -20.68 6.30 10.53
N TRP A 185 -19.36 6.35 10.46
CA TRP A 185 -18.51 5.17 10.56
C TRP A 185 -17.83 5.11 11.93
N HIS A 186 -17.88 3.93 12.55
CA HIS A 186 -17.04 3.62 13.70
C HIS A 186 -15.67 3.17 13.22
N VAL A 187 -14.60 3.81 13.70
CA VAL A 187 -13.23 3.42 13.38
C VAL A 187 -12.74 2.43 14.42
N ASP A 188 -12.40 1.23 13.96
CA ASP A 188 -11.84 0.14 14.74
C ASP A 188 -10.33 0.01 14.46
N LEU A 189 -9.54 0.26 15.51
CA LEU A 189 -8.07 0.19 15.47
C LEU A 189 -7.52 -1.04 16.23
N SER A 190 -8.37 -2.01 16.59
CA SER A 190 -7.98 -3.22 17.36
C SER A 190 -6.87 -4.04 16.71
N TRP A 191 -6.64 -3.88 15.41
CA TRP A 191 -5.48 -4.45 14.71
C TRP A 191 -4.13 -4.03 15.33
N LEU A 192 -4.04 -2.80 15.87
CA LEU A 192 -2.85 -2.33 16.57
C LEU A 192 -2.55 -3.15 17.82
N GLU A 193 -3.57 -3.72 18.46
CA GLU A 193 -3.45 -4.47 19.71
C GLU A 193 -3.17 -5.96 19.46
N THR A 194 -3.67 -6.48 18.34
CA THR A 194 -3.68 -7.92 18.01
C THR A 194 -2.56 -8.34 17.05
N GLY A 195 -1.95 -7.40 16.32
CA GLY A 195 -0.86 -7.70 15.39
C GLY A 195 0.46 -8.02 16.08
N ARG A 196 1.38 -8.70 15.37
CA ARG A 196 2.80 -8.87 15.78
C ARG A 196 3.48 -7.54 16.14
N TYR A 197 2.94 -6.42 15.65
CA TYR A 197 3.38 -5.07 15.95
C TYR A 197 3.19 -4.67 17.41
N ASN A 198 2.13 -5.12 18.09
CA ASN A 198 1.93 -4.79 19.49
C ASN A 198 3.00 -5.42 20.39
N LEU A 199 3.35 -6.67 20.10
CA LEU A 199 4.42 -7.42 20.77
C LEU A 199 5.79 -6.72 20.64
N ILE A 200 6.00 -5.93 19.59
CA ILE A 200 7.28 -5.28 19.29
C ILE A 200 7.29 -3.81 19.73
N TYR A 201 6.17 -3.09 19.57
CA TYR A 201 6.09 -1.63 19.72
C TYR A 201 5.27 -1.16 20.93
N GLN A 202 4.69 -2.08 21.71
CA GLN A 202 3.90 -1.78 22.92
C GLN A 202 2.91 -0.64 22.67
N LEU A 203 2.00 -0.91 21.72
CA LEU A 203 1.03 0.06 21.24
C LEU A 203 -0.05 0.33 22.28
N ASP A 204 -0.18 -0.57 23.27
CA ASP A 204 -0.89 -0.41 24.55
C ASP A 204 -0.61 0.97 25.15
N GLY A 205 -1.63 1.80 25.20
CA GLY A 205 -1.57 3.11 25.84
C GLY A 205 -1.51 2.96 27.36
N LYS A 206 -0.31 3.05 27.95
CA LYS A 206 -0.16 3.87 29.15
C LYS A 206 0.46 5.18 28.72
N ARG A 207 -0.27 6.28 28.95
CA ARG A 207 0.30 7.62 29.01
C ARG A 207 1.37 7.66 30.10
#